data_AF-A0A927NN29-F1
#
_entry.id   AF-A0A927NN29-F1
#
_cell.length_a   1.000
_cell.length_b   1.000
_cell.length_c   1.000
_cell.angle_alpha   90.00
_cell.angle_beta   90.00
_cell.angle_gamma   90.00
#
_symmetry.space_group_name_H-M   'P 1'
#
loop_
_entity.id
_entity.type
_entity.pdbx_description
1 polymer ?
#
loop_
_entity_poly.entity_id
_entity_poly.type
_entity_poly.pdbx_seq_one_letter_code
_entity_poly.pdbx_strand_id
1 'polypeptide(L)'
;MPNIKSAEKRVSVSSAKKLQNQMVKSQMNTAIKKFNAAIAANDAELAEKLLAEAASKIDNAASKKVIHKNSANHKKAQIGKALFQLKSGIIVVKADAKSLKQAEQKAAAARKAEEKAAAIAAWKEEKAAKEAAKEAAKDPKAAKKAAKKSK
;
A
#
# COMPACT_ATOMS: atom_id res chain seq x y z
N MET A 1 24.35 1.62 -26.84
CA MET A 1 23.88 2.26 -28.09
C MET A 1 24.05 1.26 -29.22
N PRO A 2 23.01 0.98 -30.04
CA PRO A 2 23.15 0.06 -31.16
C PRO A 2 23.95 0.73 -32.29
N ASN A 3 25.02 0.08 -32.74
CA ASN A 3 25.86 0.65 -33.81
C ASN A 3 25.36 0.26 -35.22
N ILE A 4 24.49 -0.75 -35.32
CA ILE A 4 23.96 -1.27 -36.59
C ILE A 4 22.46 -0.96 -36.67
N LYS A 5 21.99 -0.50 -37.83
CA LYS A 5 20.57 -0.14 -38.07
C LYS A 5 19.59 -1.26 -37.68
N SER A 6 19.94 -2.52 -37.94
CA SER A 6 19.13 -3.67 -37.55
C SER A 6 19.01 -3.82 -36.03
N ALA A 7 20.09 -3.55 -35.29
CA ALA A 7 20.10 -3.61 -33.83
C ALA A 7 19.27 -2.48 -33.22
N GLU A 8 19.32 -1.27 -33.77
CA GLU A 8 18.46 -0.14 -33.36
C GLU A 8 16.97 -0.50 -33.48
N LYS A 9 16.57 -1.07 -34.63
CA LYS A 9 15.21 -1.58 -34.83
C LYS A 9 14.84 -2.64 -33.80
N ARG A 10 15.75 -3.57 -33.47
CA ARG A 10 15.48 -4.62 -32.46
C ARG A 10 15.29 -4.02 -31.07
N VAL A 11 16.07 -3.00 -30.70
CA VAL A 11 15.89 -2.29 -29.43
C VAL A 11 14.51 -1.62 -29.37
N SER A 12 14.12 -0.89 -30.42
CA SER A 12 12.80 -0.24 -30.49
C SER A 12 11.64 -1.25 -30.40
N VAL A 13 11.72 -2.37 -31.14
CA VAL A 13 10.69 -3.43 -31.06
C VAL A 13 10.67 -4.09 -29.67
N SER A 14 11.84 -4.31 -29.07
CA SER A 14 11.94 -4.93 -27.75
C SER A 14 11.36 -4.06 -26.64
N SER A 15 11.55 -2.73 -26.71
CA SER A 15 11.03 -1.79 -25.71
C SER A 15 9.50 -1.73 -25.77
N ALA A 16 8.92 -1.66 -26.97
CA ALA A 16 7.47 -1.70 -27.17
C ALA A 16 6.85 -3.00 -26.62
N LYS A 17 7.42 -4.16 -26.96
CA LYS A 17 6.95 -5.46 -26.45
C LYS A 17 7.12 -5.58 -24.93
N LYS A 18 8.22 -5.06 -24.38
CA LYS A 18 8.47 -5.06 -22.93
C LYS A 18 7.37 -4.28 -22.19
N LEU A 19 6.98 -3.11 -22.69
CA LEU A 19 5.93 -2.29 -22.09
C LEU A 19 4.58 -3.05 -22.10
N GLN A 20 4.19 -3.62 -23.23
CA GLN A 20 2.96 -4.44 -23.34
C GLN A 20 2.97 -5.62 -22.36
N ASN A 21 4.08 -6.37 -22.30
CA ASN A 21 4.24 -7.50 -21.39
C ASN A 21 4.19 -7.07 -19.92
N GLN A 22 4.77 -5.91 -19.58
CA GLN A 22 4.68 -5.35 -18.23
C GLN A 22 3.24 -5.02 -17.85
N MET A 23 2.44 -4.43 -18.76
CA MET A 23 1.03 -4.13 -18.50
C MET A 23 0.23 -5.40 -18.21
N VAL A 24 0.36 -6.44 -19.06
CA VAL A 24 -0.34 -7.71 -18.88
C VAL A 24 0.09 -8.40 -17.57
N LYS A 25 1.40 -8.41 -17.29
CA LYS A 25 1.94 -9.00 -16.05
C LYS A 25 1.45 -8.24 -14.81
N SER A 26 1.38 -6.91 -14.88
CA SER A 26 0.85 -6.06 -13.81
C SER A 26 -0.61 -6.36 -13.54
N GLN A 27 -1.45 -6.41 -14.58
CA GLN A 27 -2.87 -6.75 -14.45
C GLN A 27 -3.11 -8.11 -13.78
N MET A 28 -2.39 -9.14 -14.24
CA MET A 28 -2.44 -10.48 -13.63
C MET A 28 -2.02 -10.44 -12.15
N ASN A 29 -0.90 -9.78 -11.83
CA ASN A 29 -0.42 -9.69 -10.45
C ASN A 29 -1.42 -8.92 -9.55
N THR A 30 -2.06 -7.88 -10.07
CA THR A 30 -3.07 -7.11 -9.34
C THR A 30 -4.30 -7.95 -9.03
N ALA A 31 -4.80 -8.75 -9.98
CA ALA A 31 -5.91 -9.66 -9.74
C ALA A 31 -5.57 -10.70 -8.65
N ILE A 32 -4.38 -11.30 -8.71
CA ILE A 32 -3.91 -12.24 -7.68
C ILE A 32 -3.80 -11.56 -6.30
N LYS A 33 -3.31 -10.31 -6.24
CA LYS A 33 -3.24 -9.56 -4.98
C LYS A 33 -4.61 -9.29 -4.37
N LYS A 34 -5.61 -8.92 -5.19
CA LYS A 34 -6.99 -8.72 -4.73
C LYS A 34 -7.56 -10.03 -4.15
N PHE A 35 -7.35 -11.14 -4.84
CA PHE A 35 -7.78 -12.46 -4.36
C PHE A 35 -7.12 -12.84 -3.02
N ASN A 36 -5.81 -12.63 -2.89
CA ASN A 36 -5.10 -12.89 -1.64
C ASN A 36 -5.58 -11.99 -0.49
N ALA A 37 -5.97 -10.74 -0.80
CA ALA A 37 -6.56 -9.84 0.19
C ALA A 37 -7.93 -10.33 0.68
N ALA A 38 -8.76 -10.89 -0.21
CA ALA A 38 -10.04 -11.50 0.16
C ALA A 38 -9.86 -12.73 1.07
N ILE A 39 -8.88 -13.58 0.75
CA ILE A 39 -8.53 -14.73 1.63
C ILE A 39 -8.06 -14.23 3.00
N ALA A 40 -7.23 -13.21 3.05
CA ALA A 40 -6.75 -12.65 4.31
C ALA A 40 -7.89 -12.04 5.16
N ALA A 41 -8.96 -11.57 4.51
CA ALA A 41 -10.18 -11.09 5.16
C ALA A 41 -11.17 -12.20 5.52
N ASN A 42 -10.88 -13.47 5.19
CA ASN A 42 -11.75 -14.64 5.36
C ASN A 42 -13.12 -14.53 4.65
N ASP A 43 -13.22 -13.74 3.60
CA ASP A 43 -14.44 -13.60 2.81
C ASP A 43 -14.47 -14.63 1.67
N ALA A 44 -15.20 -15.74 1.89
CA ALA A 44 -15.29 -16.84 0.95
C ALA A 44 -16.06 -16.50 -0.34
N GLU A 45 -17.13 -15.72 -0.24
CA GLU A 45 -17.97 -15.36 -1.38
C GLU A 45 -17.26 -14.40 -2.33
N LEU A 46 -16.56 -13.41 -1.77
CA LEU A 46 -15.78 -12.46 -2.55
C LEU A 46 -14.57 -13.17 -3.17
N ALA A 47 -13.93 -14.08 -2.45
CA ALA A 47 -12.81 -14.87 -2.98
C ALA A 47 -13.22 -15.77 -4.17
N GLU A 48 -14.43 -16.34 -4.17
CA GLU A 48 -14.96 -17.09 -5.32
C GLU A 48 -15.10 -16.23 -6.57
N LYS A 49 -15.70 -15.04 -6.43
CA LYS A 49 -15.87 -14.10 -7.55
C LYS A 49 -14.50 -13.66 -8.11
N LEU A 50 -13.56 -13.33 -7.22
CA LEU A 50 -12.21 -12.93 -7.60
C LEU A 50 -11.39 -14.08 -8.20
N LEU A 51 -11.66 -15.33 -7.84
CA LEU A 51 -10.98 -16.48 -8.44
C LEU A 51 -11.24 -16.55 -9.93
N ALA A 52 -12.49 -16.39 -10.37
CA ALA A 52 -12.84 -16.41 -11.78
C ALA A 52 -12.14 -15.29 -12.56
N GLU A 53 -12.11 -14.07 -12.01
CA GLU A 53 -11.38 -12.94 -12.60
C GLU A 53 -9.88 -13.24 -12.68
N ALA A 54 -9.27 -13.69 -11.59
CA ALA A 54 -7.84 -13.98 -11.52
C ALA A 54 -7.44 -15.10 -12.49
N ALA A 55 -8.22 -16.18 -12.57
CA ALA A 55 -8.00 -17.28 -13.51
C ALA A 55 -8.05 -16.79 -14.97
N SER A 56 -9.06 -15.99 -15.32
CA SER A 56 -9.16 -15.39 -16.66
C SER A 56 -7.96 -14.51 -17.01
N LYS A 57 -7.47 -13.68 -16.06
CA LYS A 57 -6.27 -12.85 -16.29
C LYS A 57 -5.00 -13.68 -16.43
N ILE A 58 -4.87 -14.79 -15.70
CA ILE A 58 -3.74 -15.73 -15.83
C ILE A 58 -3.75 -16.40 -17.21
N ASP A 59 -4.90 -16.90 -17.65
CA ASP A 59 -5.03 -17.58 -18.94
C ASP A 59 -4.83 -16.62 -20.11
N ASN A 60 -5.29 -15.37 -19.99
CA ASN A 60 -5.00 -14.31 -20.96
C ASN A 60 -3.50 -13.97 -21.04
N ALA A 61 -2.77 -14.03 -19.92
CA ALA A 61 -1.31 -13.84 -19.94
C ALA A 61 -0.59 -15.03 -20.59
N ALA A 62 -1.13 -16.24 -20.47
CA ALA A 62 -0.60 -17.45 -21.10
C ALA A 62 -0.88 -17.46 -22.62
N SER A 63 -2.09 -17.09 -23.04
CA SER A 63 -2.47 -17.04 -24.47
C SER A 63 -1.61 -16.03 -25.24
N LYS A 64 -1.32 -14.87 -24.62
CA LYS A 64 -0.39 -13.85 -25.14
C LYS A 64 1.10 -14.21 -25.00
N LYS A 65 1.42 -15.41 -24.51
CA LYS A 65 2.79 -15.91 -24.27
C LYS A 65 3.64 -15.01 -23.36
N VAL A 66 3.00 -14.21 -22.50
CA VAL A 66 3.70 -13.36 -21.51
C VAL A 66 4.22 -14.22 -20.36
N ILE A 67 3.49 -15.28 -20.01
CA ILE A 67 3.92 -16.33 -19.08
C ILE A 67 3.85 -17.69 -19.76
N HIS A 68 4.71 -18.62 -19.34
CA HIS A 68 4.66 -20.00 -19.82
C HIS A 68 3.42 -20.73 -19.29
N LYS A 69 2.88 -21.68 -20.07
CA LYS A 69 1.72 -22.50 -19.71
C LYS A 69 1.85 -23.18 -18.34
N ASN A 70 3.05 -23.67 -18.00
CA ASN A 70 3.29 -24.31 -16.70
C ASN A 70 3.24 -23.30 -15.55
N SER A 71 3.71 -22.06 -15.77
CA SER A 71 3.62 -21.00 -14.76
C SER A 71 2.18 -20.57 -14.55
N ALA A 72 1.38 -20.50 -15.62
CA ALA A 72 -0.05 -20.25 -15.54
C ALA A 72 -0.77 -21.35 -14.75
N ASN A 73 -0.52 -22.62 -15.09
CA ASN A 73 -1.10 -23.77 -14.40
C ASN A 73 -0.73 -23.81 -12.92
N HIS A 74 0.55 -23.56 -12.58
CA HIS A 74 1.01 -23.50 -11.20
C HIS A 74 0.28 -22.41 -10.41
N LYS A 75 0.12 -21.22 -10.98
CA LYS A 75 -0.61 -20.12 -10.32
C LYS A 75 -2.08 -20.44 -10.13
N LYS A 76 -2.75 -21.03 -11.13
CA LYS A 76 -4.14 -21.49 -11.02
C LYS A 76 -4.31 -22.54 -9.91
N ALA A 77 -3.39 -23.51 -9.85
CA ALA A 77 -3.38 -24.51 -8.79
C ALA A 77 -3.20 -23.89 -7.39
N GLN A 78 -2.31 -22.89 -7.26
CA GLN A 78 -2.08 -22.20 -5.98
C GLN A 78 -3.32 -21.44 -5.49
N ILE A 79 -3.95 -20.64 -6.35
CA ILE A 79 -5.15 -19.87 -5.95
C ILE A 79 -6.34 -20.80 -5.67
N GLY A 80 -6.52 -21.86 -6.46
CA GLY A 80 -7.58 -22.85 -6.22
C GLY A 80 -7.38 -23.60 -4.91
N LYS A 81 -6.14 -24.02 -4.62
CA LYS A 81 -5.79 -24.66 -3.34
C LYS A 81 -6.05 -23.74 -2.16
N ALA A 82 -5.73 -22.44 -2.28
CA ALA A 82 -5.94 -21.48 -1.20
C ALA A 82 -7.43 -21.27 -0.88
N LEU A 83 -8.29 -21.18 -1.90
CA LEU A 83 -9.75 -21.10 -1.69
C LEU A 83 -10.30 -22.40 -1.08
N PHE A 84 -9.85 -23.56 -1.57
CA PHE A 84 -10.26 -24.85 -1.00
C PHE A 84 -9.86 -24.96 0.48
N GLN A 85 -8.67 -24.51 0.85
CA GLN A 85 -8.21 -24.47 2.25
C GLN A 85 -9.09 -23.57 3.12
N LEU A 86 -9.44 -22.38 2.62
CA LEU A 86 -10.37 -21.48 3.32
C LEU A 86 -11.73 -22.13 3.56
N LYS A 87 -12.31 -22.76 2.51
CA LYS A 87 -13.60 -23.46 2.60
C LYS A 87 -13.57 -24.70 3.49
N SER A 88 -12.47 -25.44 3.49
CA SER A 88 -12.31 -26.65 4.31
C SER A 88 -11.97 -26.33 5.77
N GLY A 89 -11.89 -25.06 6.16
CA GLY A 89 -11.54 -24.65 7.52
C GLY A 89 -10.09 -24.96 7.90
N ILE A 90 -9.26 -25.37 6.93
CA ILE A 90 -7.82 -25.49 7.11
C ILE A 90 -7.27 -24.07 7.07
N ILE A 91 -7.25 -23.44 8.24
CA ILE A 91 -6.65 -22.12 8.43
C ILE A 91 -5.16 -22.24 8.07
N VAL A 92 -4.79 -21.88 6.85
CA VAL A 92 -3.39 -21.62 6.48
C VAL A 92 -3.04 -20.23 7.00
N VAL A 93 -3.08 -20.11 8.32
CA VAL A 93 -2.10 -19.29 9.01
C VAL A 93 -0.81 -20.10 8.90
N LYS A 94 -0.16 -20.01 7.74
CA LYS A 94 1.27 -19.80 7.80
C LYS A 94 1.42 -18.42 8.43
N ALA A 95 1.36 -18.40 9.76
CA ALA A 95 2.08 -17.42 10.53
C ALA A 95 3.55 -17.67 10.23
N ASP A 96 3.99 -17.26 9.04
CA ASP A 96 5.39 -16.93 8.88
C ASP A 96 5.60 -15.84 9.94
N ALA A 97 6.43 -16.07 10.95
CA ALA A 97 6.66 -15.16 12.08
C ALA A 97 6.95 -13.70 11.64
N LYS A 98 7.25 -13.48 10.37
CA LYS A 98 7.38 -12.20 9.68
C LYS A 98 6.07 -11.43 9.49
N SER A 99 4.93 -12.08 9.23
CA SER A 99 3.63 -11.41 9.06
C SER A 99 3.05 -10.94 10.39
N LEU A 100 3.24 -11.72 11.46
CA LEU A 100 2.92 -11.31 12.83
C LEU A 100 3.85 -10.18 13.30
N LYS A 101 5.16 -10.28 13.07
CA LYS A 101 6.11 -9.18 13.36
C LYS A 101 5.83 -7.92 12.52
N GLN A 102 5.36 -8.04 11.28
CA GLN A 102 4.97 -6.89 10.47
C GLN A 102 3.63 -6.28 10.91
N ALA A 103 2.69 -7.08 11.41
CA ALA A 103 1.46 -6.59 12.03
C ALA A 103 1.76 -5.86 13.35
N GLU A 104 2.65 -6.41 14.18
CA GLU A 104 3.17 -5.78 15.40
C GLU A 104 3.95 -4.50 15.09
N GLN A 105 4.83 -4.51 14.08
CA GLN A 105 5.58 -3.32 13.65
C GLN A 105 4.68 -2.25 13.04
N LYS A 106 3.62 -2.62 12.31
CA LYS A 106 2.63 -1.67 11.80
C LYS A 106 1.76 -1.09 12.91
N ALA A 107 1.33 -1.90 13.88
CA ALA A 107 0.61 -1.43 15.05
C ALA A 107 1.48 -0.53 15.94
N ALA A 108 2.76 -0.87 16.12
CA ALA A 108 3.73 -0.03 16.83
C ALA A 108 4.10 1.24 16.04
N ALA A 109 4.12 1.20 14.70
CA ALA A 109 4.31 2.38 13.87
C ALA A 109 3.09 3.31 13.86
N ALA A 110 1.87 2.76 13.94
CA ALA A 110 0.65 3.53 14.11
C ALA A 110 0.62 4.23 15.48
N ARG A 111 0.95 3.52 16.57
CA ARG A 111 1.09 4.13 17.90
C ARG A 111 2.19 5.19 17.95
N LYS A 112 3.36 4.93 17.34
CA LYS A 112 4.43 5.95 17.22
C LYS A 112 4.05 7.13 16.33
N ALA A 113 3.16 6.94 15.35
CA ALA A 113 2.63 8.03 14.52
C ALA A 113 1.60 8.87 15.27
N GLU A 114 0.74 8.22 16.07
CA GLU A 114 -0.21 8.88 16.97
C GLU A 114 0.51 9.63 18.10
N GLU A 115 1.53 9.03 18.72
CA GLU A 115 2.38 9.67 19.72
C GLU A 115 3.16 10.86 19.13
N LYS A 116 3.68 10.74 17.91
CA LYS A 116 4.31 11.87 17.21
C LYS A 116 3.31 12.96 16.83
N ALA A 117 2.10 12.60 16.40
CA ALA A 117 1.05 13.55 16.10
C ALA A 117 0.59 14.29 17.37
N ALA A 118 0.47 13.57 18.49
CA ALA A 118 0.17 14.12 19.81
C ALA A 118 1.30 15.02 20.33
N ALA A 119 2.57 14.63 20.15
CA ALA A 119 3.72 15.46 20.51
C ALA A 119 3.81 16.74 19.66
N ILE A 120 3.50 16.65 18.37
CA ILE A 120 3.42 17.82 17.48
C ILE A 120 2.25 18.73 17.88
N ALA A 121 1.10 18.18 18.29
CA ALA A 121 -0.03 18.95 18.81
C ALA A 121 0.32 19.65 20.13
N ALA A 122 0.94 18.95 21.09
CA ALA A 122 1.39 19.52 22.35
C ALA A 122 2.44 20.63 22.14
N TRP A 123 3.39 20.44 21.22
CA TRP A 123 4.36 21.48 20.87
C TRP A 123 3.71 22.71 20.22
N LYS A 124 2.68 22.51 19.38
CA LYS A 124 1.90 23.60 18.80
C LYS A 124 1.10 24.36 19.85
N GLU A 125 0.50 23.68 20.81
CA GLU A 125 -0.22 24.31 21.94
C GLU A 125 0.73 25.07 22.87
N GLU A 126 1.88 24.50 23.21
CA GLU A 126 2.89 25.17 24.04
C GLU A 126 3.48 26.41 23.33
N LYS A 127 3.70 26.31 22.01
CA LYS A 127 4.15 27.42 21.18
C LYS A 127 3.08 28.51 21.07
N ALA A 128 1.81 28.14 20.91
CA ALA A 128 0.68 29.08 20.89
C ALA A 128 0.51 29.79 22.25
N ALA A 129 0.70 29.09 23.36
CA ALA A 129 0.68 29.69 24.70
C ALA A 129 1.87 30.66 24.92
N LYS A 130 3.06 30.33 24.42
CA LYS A 130 4.23 31.21 24.46
C LYS A 130 4.08 32.42 23.54
N GLU A 131 3.45 32.27 22.37
CA GLU A 131 3.11 33.40 21.50
C GLU A 131 2.03 34.30 22.13
N ALA A 132 0.98 33.74 22.75
CA ALA A 132 -0.03 34.50 23.48
C ALA A 132 0.56 35.25 24.70
N ALA A 133 1.49 34.63 25.43
CA ALA A 133 2.21 35.30 26.52
C ALA A 133 3.16 36.40 26.02
N LYS A 134 3.77 36.21 24.85
CA LYS A 134 4.60 37.22 24.18
C LYS A 134 3.77 38.36 23.62
N GLU A 135 2.54 38.10 23.20
CA GLU A 135 1.57 39.08 22.71
C GLU A 135 0.95 39.88 23.87
N ALA A 136 0.65 39.23 25.00
CA ALA A 136 0.27 39.89 26.25
C ALA A 136 1.40 40.77 26.84
N ALA A 137 2.66 40.40 26.63
CA ALA A 137 3.81 41.24 26.98
C ALA A 137 4.07 42.39 25.99
N LYS A 138 3.45 42.35 24.79
CA LYS A 138 3.62 43.36 23.73
C LYS A 138 2.63 44.53 23.83
N ASP A 139 1.64 44.47 24.73
CA ASP A 139 0.79 45.60 25.11
C ASP A 139 1.05 46.14 26.53
N PRO A 140 2.23 46.73 26.80
CA PRO A 140 2.44 47.53 28.01
C PRO A 140 1.76 48.92 27.93
N LYS A 141 0.99 49.22 26.87
CA LYS A 141 0.38 50.54 26.60
C LYS A 141 -1.11 50.67 26.93
N ALA A 142 -1.83 49.61 27.29
CA ALA A 142 -3.14 49.73 27.92
C ALA A 142 -3.04 49.88 29.46
N ALA A 143 -2.06 49.23 30.10
CA ALA A 143 -1.83 49.34 31.55
C ALA A 143 -1.34 50.73 31.99
N LYS A 144 -0.55 51.42 31.17
CA LYS A 144 -0.09 52.80 31.47
C LYS A 144 -1.18 53.88 31.32
N LYS A 145 -2.26 53.64 30.57
CA LYS A 145 -3.37 54.61 30.45
C LYS A 145 -4.36 54.51 31.60
N ALA A 146 -4.45 53.36 32.27
CA ALA A 146 -5.23 53.20 33.51
C ALA A 146 -4.49 53.82 34.73
N ALA A 147 -3.16 53.74 34.79
CA ALA A 147 -2.38 54.25 35.92
C ALA A 147 -2.18 55.78 35.97
N LYS A 148 -2.57 56.54 34.92
CA LYS A 148 -2.45 58.01 34.89
C LYS A 148 -3.78 58.76 35.10
N LYS A 149 -4.88 58.05 35.37
CA LYS A 149 -6.17 58.66 35.77
C LYS A 149 -6.48 58.54 37.27
N SER A 150 -5.59 57.91 38.05
CA SER A 150 -5.74 57.72 39.50
C SER A 150 -4.68 58.45 40.32
N LYS A 151 -4.09 59.53 39.78
CA LYS A 151 -3.30 60.49 40.54
C LYS A 151 -3.73 61.90 40.17
#